data_AF-A0A1A8JLY7-F1
#
_entry.id   AF-A0A1A8JLY7-F1
#
_cell.length_a   1.000
_cell.length_b   1.000
_cell.length_c   1.000
_cell.angle_alpha   90.00
_cell.angle_beta   90.00
_cell.angle_gamma   90.00
#
_symmetry.space_group_name_H-M   'P 1'
#
loop_
_entity.id
_entity.type
_entity.pdbx_description
1 polymer ?
#
loop_
_entity_poly.entity_id
_entity_poly.type
_entity_poly.pdbx_seq_one_letter_code
_entity_poly.pdbx_strand_id
1 'polypeptide(L)'
;MAERKEKTFKFVVVGGGIAGVTCVEQLSSNFPSTDVALITAGRHIKAVTNYKQVSKTLEEFDVLERPSSVLEEKFPNLTVIHSAVKSLHTESHSVETADGRVFGYEKLCICSGARPKLLTQDNPYVLGIRDTDSAQEFQKRLSKAKRIVVVGNGGIALELVYEVEGCEVIWVVKDKAIGNTFFDAGAAQFLIPSLGADKPEVSAPCRRTRYTTEEPASGVAQTFTADATPRGQSSSTVGPGSALGPDWHQGVILHGAEQVSRRVSVEYQCEVKQIFTSEDQTLKPESVGSWPVYIQLTNDKTLGCDFVVSATGVVPNTEPFLHGNSVRSPIRMQSGNYLWFLFRVV
;
A
#
# COMPACT_ATOMS: atom_id res chain seq x y z
N MET A 1 21.89 19.66 26.73
CA MET A 1 20.90 19.36 27.78
C MET A 1 20.34 17.98 27.48
N ALA A 2 20.30 17.06 28.44
CA ALA A 2 19.69 15.75 28.18
C ALA A 2 18.19 15.93 27.95
N GLU A 3 17.69 15.51 26.79
CA GLU A 3 16.26 15.55 26.49
C GLU A 3 15.51 14.72 27.52
N ARG A 4 14.52 15.33 28.17
CA ARG A 4 13.78 14.71 29.26
C ARG A 4 12.85 13.64 28.68
N LYS A 5 13.15 12.37 28.95
CA LYS A 5 12.27 11.24 28.61
C LYS A 5 10.93 11.37 29.33
N GLU A 6 9.83 11.23 28.61
CA GLU A 6 8.47 11.32 29.17
C GLU A 6 8.11 10.05 29.95
N LYS A 7 8.29 8.88 29.32
CA LYS A 7 8.10 7.56 29.93
C LYS A 7 9.07 6.56 29.30
N THR A 8 9.48 5.54 30.06
CA THR A 8 10.24 4.40 29.55
C THR A 8 9.34 3.16 29.54
N PHE A 9 9.28 2.48 28.41
CA PHE A 9 8.50 1.25 28.22
C PHE A 9 9.41 0.04 28.14
N LYS A 10 8.89 -1.14 28.48
CA LYS A 10 9.63 -2.39 28.26
C LYS A 10 9.76 -2.68 26.78
N PHE A 11 8.65 -2.54 26.06
CA PHE A 11 8.57 -2.77 24.63
C PHE A 11 8.01 -1.54 23.92
N VAL A 12 8.71 -1.06 22.90
CA VAL A 12 8.20 -0.05 21.97
C VAL A 12 8.10 -0.68 20.59
N VAL A 13 6.94 -0.55 19.94
CA VAL A 13 6.71 -0.97 18.57
C VAL A 13 6.37 0.25 17.74
N VAL A 14 7.03 0.43 16.59
CA VAL A 14 6.83 1.57 15.71
C VAL A 14 6.09 1.15 14.44
N GLY A 15 4.89 1.67 14.23
CA GLY A 15 4.07 1.49 13.02
C GLY A 15 2.75 0.76 13.29
N GLY A 16 1.61 1.42 13.02
CA GLY A 16 0.25 0.87 13.18
C GLY A 16 -0.24 0.00 12.02
N GLY A 17 0.67 -0.58 11.23
CA GLY A 17 0.32 -1.55 10.18
C GLY A 17 0.20 -2.97 10.74
N ILE A 18 -0.16 -3.94 9.89
CA ILE A 18 -0.38 -5.35 10.27
C ILE A 18 0.75 -5.88 11.16
N ALA A 19 2.01 -5.72 10.75
CA ALA A 19 3.15 -6.23 11.51
C ALA A 19 3.26 -5.64 12.92
N GLY A 20 3.10 -4.32 13.06
CA GLY A 20 3.21 -3.65 14.36
C GLY A 20 2.02 -3.95 15.26
N VAL A 21 0.81 -3.97 14.69
CA VAL A 21 -0.42 -4.33 15.42
C VAL A 21 -0.35 -5.75 15.95
N THR A 22 -0.05 -6.73 15.09
CA THR A 22 0.11 -8.13 15.53
C THR A 22 1.23 -8.26 16.57
N CYS A 23 2.33 -7.52 16.43
CA CYS A 23 3.41 -7.51 17.41
C CYS A 23 2.94 -7.02 18.79
N VAL A 24 2.24 -5.88 18.87
CA VAL A 24 1.75 -5.37 20.16
C VAL A 24 0.65 -6.24 20.76
N GLU A 25 -0.22 -6.84 19.95
CA GLU A 25 -1.23 -7.79 20.46
C GLU A 25 -0.55 -9.00 21.11
N GLN A 26 0.47 -9.57 20.46
CA GLN A 26 1.21 -10.72 21.00
C GLN A 26 2.04 -10.34 22.24
N LEU A 27 2.71 -9.19 22.24
CA LEU A 27 3.47 -8.73 23.40
C LEU A 27 2.55 -8.46 24.59
N SER A 28 1.42 -7.78 24.37
CA SER A 28 0.49 -7.42 25.45
C SER A 28 -0.22 -8.65 26.01
N SER A 29 -0.56 -9.63 25.17
CA SER A 29 -1.18 -10.89 25.62
C SER A 29 -0.22 -11.78 26.42
N ASN A 30 1.05 -11.88 25.98
CA ASN A 30 2.03 -12.75 26.63
C ASN A 30 2.68 -12.09 27.87
N PHE A 31 2.67 -10.76 27.95
CA PHE A 31 3.27 -9.99 29.05
C PHE A 31 2.29 -8.95 29.62
N PRO A 32 1.16 -9.36 30.23
CA PRO A 32 0.09 -8.45 30.64
C PRO A 32 0.47 -7.49 31.77
N SER A 33 1.53 -7.77 32.53
CA SER A 33 2.05 -6.91 33.60
C SER A 33 3.11 -5.90 33.13
N THR A 34 3.38 -5.87 31.83
CA THR A 34 4.50 -5.13 31.25
C THR A 34 4.01 -3.98 30.38
N ASP A 35 4.59 -2.79 30.58
CA ASP A 35 4.26 -1.61 29.79
C ASP A 35 4.75 -1.74 28.33
N VAL A 36 3.79 -1.70 27.39
CA VAL A 36 4.02 -1.74 25.93
C VAL A 36 3.55 -0.43 25.31
N ALA A 37 4.31 0.11 24.36
CA ALA A 37 3.88 1.25 23.54
C ALA A 37 3.80 0.90 22.06
N LEU A 38 2.74 1.37 21.40
CA LEU A 38 2.64 1.45 19.95
C LEU A 38 2.78 2.91 19.51
N ILE A 39 3.83 3.25 18.77
CA ILE A 39 3.96 4.58 18.14
C ILE A 39 3.44 4.49 16.70
N THR A 40 2.41 5.26 16.37
CA THR A 40 1.79 5.25 15.03
C THR A 40 1.52 6.66 14.53
N ALA A 41 1.87 6.93 13.27
CA ALA A 41 1.58 8.19 12.61
C ALA A 41 0.12 8.30 12.16
N GLY A 42 -0.54 7.17 11.90
CA GLY A 42 -1.94 7.11 11.49
C GLY A 42 -2.90 7.11 12.68
N ARG A 43 -4.12 7.63 12.46
CA ARG A 43 -5.22 7.56 13.44
C ARG A 43 -5.83 6.16 13.53
N HIS A 44 -5.81 5.43 12.43
CA HIS A 44 -6.28 4.05 12.37
C HIS A 44 -5.12 3.07 12.33
N ILE A 45 -5.42 1.86 12.77
CA ILE A 45 -4.55 0.70 12.73
C ILE A 45 -5.07 -0.33 11.71
N LYS A 46 -4.19 -1.20 11.23
CA LYS A 46 -4.58 -2.36 10.42
C LYS A 46 -4.52 -3.63 11.27
N ALA A 47 -5.69 -4.15 11.63
CA ALA A 47 -5.84 -5.34 12.45
C ALA A 47 -6.13 -6.58 11.60
N VAL A 48 -5.57 -7.71 12.00
CA VAL A 48 -5.85 -9.02 11.39
C VAL A 48 -7.03 -9.67 12.12
N THR A 49 -8.01 -10.17 11.38
CA THR A 49 -9.17 -10.88 11.94
C THR A 49 -9.43 -12.19 11.22
N ASN A 50 -10.24 -13.08 11.82
CA ASN A 50 -10.62 -14.37 11.25
C ASN A 50 -9.43 -15.24 10.81
N TYR A 51 -8.32 -15.14 11.53
CA TYR A 51 -7.11 -15.91 11.22
C TYR A 51 -7.39 -17.42 11.33
N LYS A 52 -7.06 -18.15 10.27
CA LYS A 52 -7.19 -19.60 10.17
C LYS A 52 -5.94 -20.18 9.51
N GLN A 53 -5.28 -21.10 10.21
CA GLN A 53 -4.24 -21.93 9.62
C GLN A 53 -4.91 -23.12 8.90
N VAL A 54 -4.96 -23.06 7.58
CA VAL A 54 -5.61 -24.08 6.73
C VAL A 54 -4.67 -25.26 6.50
N SER A 55 -3.37 -25.00 6.34
CA SER A 55 -2.34 -26.03 6.21
C SER A 55 -1.02 -25.55 6.83
N LYS A 56 0.03 -26.38 6.73
CA LYS A 56 1.38 -26.00 7.16
C LYS A 56 1.92 -24.75 6.45
N THR A 57 1.43 -24.45 5.24
CA THR A 57 1.93 -23.36 4.39
C THR A 57 0.83 -22.41 3.93
N LEU A 58 -0.43 -22.66 4.31
CA LEU A 58 -1.57 -21.86 3.90
C LEU A 58 -2.28 -21.28 5.13
N GLU A 59 -2.37 -19.96 5.13
CA GLU A 59 -3.06 -19.17 6.14
C GLU A 59 -4.11 -18.31 5.44
N GLU A 60 -5.24 -18.12 6.10
CA GLU A 60 -6.34 -17.28 5.67
C GLU A 60 -6.63 -16.26 6.79
N PHE A 61 -6.81 -15.00 6.43
CA PHE A 61 -7.14 -13.94 7.37
C PHE A 61 -7.70 -12.73 6.63
N ASP A 62 -8.49 -11.94 7.34
CA ASP A 62 -9.00 -10.65 6.85
C ASP A 62 -8.17 -9.51 7.45
N VAL A 63 -8.07 -8.40 6.71
CA VAL A 63 -7.43 -7.17 7.19
C VAL A 63 -8.48 -6.07 7.31
N LEU A 64 -8.65 -5.54 8.51
CA LEU A 64 -9.60 -4.47 8.80
C LEU A 64 -8.89 -3.23 9.32
N GLU A 65 -9.38 -2.07 8.90
CA GLU A 65 -8.99 -0.78 9.48
C GLU A 65 -9.87 -0.50 10.71
N ARG A 66 -9.24 -0.18 11.83
CA ARG A 66 -9.94 0.11 13.10
C ARG A 66 -9.33 1.33 13.79
N PRO A 67 -10.10 2.04 14.62
CA PRO A 67 -9.53 3.01 15.56
C PRO A 67 -8.47 2.34 16.45
N SER A 68 -7.41 3.08 16.78
CA SER A 68 -6.38 2.63 17.73
C SER A 68 -6.94 2.32 19.12
N SER A 69 -8.01 2.99 19.54
CA SER A 69 -8.62 2.82 20.87
C SER A 69 -9.03 1.38 21.16
N VAL A 70 -9.40 0.62 20.12
CA VAL A 70 -9.74 -0.81 20.25
C VAL A 70 -8.61 -1.63 20.86
N LEU A 71 -7.35 -1.23 20.64
CA LEU A 71 -6.20 -1.90 21.25
C LEU A 71 -6.05 -1.55 22.73
N GLU A 72 -6.22 -0.28 23.09
CA GLU A 72 -6.09 0.18 24.48
C GLU A 72 -7.24 -0.35 25.35
N GLU A 73 -8.45 -0.44 24.80
CA GLU A 73 -9.60 -1.08 25.45
C GLU A 73 -9.36 -2.58 25.70
N LYS A 74 -8.70 -3.26 24.76
CA LYS A 74 -8.41 -4.70 24.85
C LYS A 74 -7.22 -5.01 25.75
N PHE A 75 -6.24 -4.12 25.83
CA PHE A 75 -4.98 -4.34 26.55
C PHE A 75 -4.66 -3.17 27.49
N PRO A 76 -4.95 -3.29 28.80
CA PRO A 76 -4.74 -2.22 29.77
C PRO A 76 -3.27 -1.78 29.95
N ASN A 77 -2.32 -2.63 29.56
CA ASN A 77 -0.88 -2.38 29.64
C ASN A 77 -0.28 -1.77 28.35
N LEU A 78 -1.12 -1.52 27.34
CA LEU A 78 -0.73 -0.92 26.08
C LEU A 78 -1.06 0.56 26.06
N THR A 79 -0.12 1.38 25.61
CA THR A 79 -0.32 2.80 25.33
C THR A 79 -0.12 3.07 23.84
N VAL A 80 -1.08 3.70 23.18
CA VAL A 80 -0.95 4.12 21.78
C VAL A 80 -0.54 5.60 21.69
N ILE A 81 0.60 5.85 21.07
CA ILE A 81 1.16 7.18 20.88
C ILE A 81 0.95 7.60 19.43
N HIS A 82 0.07 8.58 19.22
CA HIS A 82 -0.22 9.16 17.91
C HIS A 82 0.79 10.23 17.53
N SER A 83 1.89 9.81 16.92
CA SER A 83 2.90 10.70 16.35
C SER A 83 3.80 9.92 15.40
N ALA A 84 4.36 10.59 14.39
CA ALA A 84 5.38 9.99 13.55
C ALA A 84 6.71 9.91 14.31
N VAL A 85 7.49 8.86 14.12
CA VAL A 85 8.86 8.81 14.63
C VAL A 85 9.74 9.69 13.77
N LYS A 86 10.47 10.60 14.42
CA LYS A 86 11.39 11.54 13.80
C LYS A 86 12.82 11.03 13.84
N SER A 87 13.26 10.51 14.98
CA SER A 87 14.61 10.02 15.15
C SER A 87 14.68 8.85 16.16
N LEU A 88 15.68 7.99 15.99
CA LEU A 88 16.07 6.95 16.92
C LEU A 88 17.42 7.29 17.54
N HIS A 89 17.55 7.08 18.85
CA HIS A 89 18.81 7.22 19.57
C HIS A 89 19.15 5.89 20.25
N THR A 90 20.02 5.09 19.61
CA THR A 90 20.33 3.74 20.12
C THR A 90 21.16 3.76 21.39
N GLU A 91 22.09 4.69 21.56
CA GLU A 91 22.95 4.78 22.76
C GLU A 91 22.14 5.12 24.02
N SER A 92 21.20 6.06 23.91
CA SER A 92 20.33 6.45 25.01
C SER A 92 19.08 5.59 25.14
N HIS A 93 18.88 4.62 24.24
CA HIS A 93 17.66 3.80 24.18
C HIS A 93 16.38 4.66 24.20
N SER A 94 16.24 5.56 23.22
CA SER A 94 15.07 6.42 23.11
C SER A 94 14.65 6.69 21.66
N VAL A 95 13.37 6.98 21.49
CA VAL A 95 12.75 7.39 20.22
C VAL A 95 12.18 8.79 20.39
N GLU A 96 12.51 9.69 19.47
CA GLU A 96 11.94 11.04 19.38
C GLU A 96 10.80 11.03 18.36
N THR A 97 9.66 11.59 18.74
CA THR A 97 8.50 11.74 17.87
C THR A 97 8.44 13.14 17.26
N ALA A 98 7.69 13.30 16.17
CA ALA A 98 7.65 14.54 15.38
C ALA A 98 7.12 15.75 16.14
N ASP A 99 6.35 15.53 17.21
CA ASP A 99 5.86 16.51 18.15
C ASP A 99 6.83 16.80 19.32
N GLY A 100 8.06 16.31 19.23
CA GLY A 100 9.15 16.61 20.17
C GLY A 100 9.11 15.81 21.48
N ARG A 101 8.22 14.82 21.61
CA ARG A 101 8.20 13.92 22.77
C ARG A 101 9.28 12.85 22.61
N VAL A 102 9.83 12.41 23.75
CA VAL A 102 10.92 11.42 23.80
C VAL A 102 10.51 10.26 24.70
N PHE A 103 10.51 9.06 24.14
CA PHE A 103 10.13 7.84 24.83
C PHE A 103 11.31 6.89 24.96
N GLY A 104 11.56 6.39 26.18
CA GLY A 104 12.57 5.38 26.45
C GLY A 104 12.06 3.96 26.14
N TYR A 105 12.96 3.05 25.79
CA TYR A 105 12.62 1.65 25.56
C TYR A 105 13.69 0.70 26.11
N GLU A 106 13.29 -0.50 26.56
CA GLU A 106 14.26 -1.59 26.75
C GLU A 106 14.43 -2.43 25.47
N LYS A 107 13.34 -2.68 24.75
CA LYS A 107 13.32 -3.38 23.46
C LYS A 107 12.48 -2.61 22.45
N LEU A 108 13.01 -2.48 21.23
CA LEU A 108 12.38 -1.76 20.12
C LEU A 108 12.11 -2.71 18.96
N CYS A 109 10.89 -2.67 18.41
CA CYS A 109 10.51 -3.33 17.18
C CYS A 109 10.09 -2.28 16.14
N ILE A 110 10.77 -2.23 15.00
CA ILE A 110 10.48 -1.28 13.92
C ILE A 110 9.64 -1.97 12.86
N CYS A 111 8.40 -1.52 12.70
CA CYS A 111 7.41 -1.97 11.72
C CYS A 111 6.92 -0.80 10.85
N SER A 112 7.82 0.12 10.49
CA SER A 112 7.52 1.39 9.79
C SER A 112 7.06 1.23 8.33
N GLY A 113 7.09 0.01 7.79
CA GLY A 113 6.63 -0.29 6.45
C GLY A 113 7.42 0.44 5.36
N ALA A 114 6.71 0.85 4.32
CA ALA A 114 7.28 1.46 3.12
C ALA A 114 6.26 2.38 2.44
N ARG A 115 6.75 3.31 1.63
CA ARG A 115 5.97 4.25 0.81
C ARG A 115 6.14 3.95 -0.68
N PRO A 116 5.19 4.30 -1.57
CA PRO A 116 5.36 4.13 -3.01
C PRO A 116 6.63 4.80 -3.53
N LYS A 117 7.36 4.10 -4.40
CA LYS A 117 8.45 4.69 -5.18
C LYS A 117 7.84 5.38 -6.39
N LEU A 118 7.51 6.66 -6.26
CA LEU A 118 6.94 7.45 -7.36
C LEU A 118 7.97 7.70 -8.47
N LEU A 119 7.52 7.67 -9.72
CA LEU A 119 8.31 8.05 -10.91
C LEU A 119 8.83 9.48 -10.83
N THR A 120 7.96 10.40 -10.39
CA THR A 120 8.26 11.81 -10.20
C THR A 120 7.58 12.27 -8.93
N GLN A 121 8.32 12.90 -8.02
CA GLN A 121 7.77 13.48 -6.80
C GLN A 121 6.95 14.72 -7.16
N ASP A 122 5.90 14.99 -6.38
CA ASP A 122 5.08 16.21 -6.46
C ASP A 122 4.44 16.51 -7.82
N ASN A 123 4.30 15.50 -8.70
CA ASN A 123 3.58 15.65 -9.96
C ASN A 123 2.08 15.32 -9.75
N PRO A 124 1.15 16.27 -9.98
CA PRO A 124 -0.27 16.07 -9.72
C PRO A 124 -0.91 14.98 -10.60
N TYR A 125 -0.29 14.62 -11.73
CA TYR A 125 -0.74 13.57 -12.64
C TYR A 125 -0.12 12.20 -12.34
N VAL A 126 0.77 12.08 -11.35
CA VAL A 126 1.38 10.80 -10.95
C VAL A 126 0.81 10.39 -9.61
N LEU A 127 0.20 9.20 -9.56
CA LEU A 127 -0.37 8.64 -8.34
C LEU A 127 0.28 7.30 -8.00
N GLY A 128 0.67 7.12 -6.74
CA GLY A 128 1.00 5.81 -6.19
C GLY A 128 -0.18 5.27 -5.36
N ILE A 129 -0.36 3.96 -5.33
CA ILE A 129 -1.38 3.30 -4.50
C ILE A 129 -0.68 2.55 -3.35
N ARG A 130 -1.11 2.81 -2.11
CA ARG A 130 -0.52 2.19 -0.92
C ARG A 130 -1.51 1.93 0.21
N ASP A 131 -2.27 2.95 0.56
CA ASP A 131 -3.16 3.03 1.72
C ASP A 131 -4.59 3.36 1.27
N THR A 132 -5.52 3.38 2.23
CA THR A 132 -6.94 3.63 2.00
C THR A 132 -7.19 4.97 1.29
N ASP A 133 -6.47 6.03 1.70
CA ASP A 133 -6.63 7.36 1.11
C ASP A 133 -6.17 7.38 -0.35
N SER A 134 -5.03 6.77 -0.67
CA SER A 134 -4.54 6.68 -2.06
C SER A 134 -5.41 5.82 -2.97
N ALA A 135 -6.05 4.75 -2.44
CA ALA A 135 -7.02 3.95 -3.19
C ALA A 135 -8.31 4.73 -3.50
N GLN A 136 -8.81 5.51 -2.53
CA GLN A 136 -9.97 6.38 -2.73
C GLN A 136 -9.67 7.49 -3.74
N GLU A 137 -8.48 8.10 -3.67
CA GLU A 137 -8.06 9.11 -4.65
C GLU A 137 -7.92 8.49 -6.05
N PHE A 138 -7.39 7.26 -6.15
CA PHE A 138 -7.36 6.53 -7.42
C PHE A 138 -8.76 6.32 -7.99
N GLN A 139 -9.69 5.77 -7.20
CA GLN A 139 -11.08 5.55 -7.60
C GLN A 139 -11.74 6.85 -8.10
N LYS A 140 -11.57 7.94 -7.36
CA LYS A 140 -12.11 9.25 -7.71
C LYS A 140 -11.58 9.76 -9.05
N ARG A 141 -10.28 9.65 -9.31
CA ARG A 141 -9.68 10.05 -10.59
C ARG A 141 -10.12 9.14 -11.72
N LEU A 142 -10.11 7.83 -11.47
CA LEU A 142 -10.49 6.82 -12.45
C LEU A 142 -11.92 7.06 -12.96
N SER A 143 -12.88 7.38 -12.10
CA SER A 143 -14.28 7.63 -12.48
C SER A 143 -14.50 8.66 -13.59
N LYS A 144 -13.51 9.53 -13.85
CA LYS A 144 -13.54 10.55 -14.90
C LYS A 144 -12.56 10.27 -16.04
N ALA A 145 -11.67 9.29 -15.86
CA ALA A 145 -10.62 8.97 -16.80
C ALA A 145 -11.16 8.11 -17.95
N LYS A 146 -10.65 8.41 -19.13
CA LYS A 146 -10.84 7.62 -20.35
C LYS A 146 -9.63 6.76 -20.63
N ARG A 147 -8.43 7.22 -20.25
CA ARG A 147 -7.19 6.49 -20.42
C ARG A 147 -6.24 6.72 -19.26
N ILE A 148 -5.68 5.64 -18.73
CA ILE A 148 -4.59 5.69 -17.74
C ILE A 148 -3.37 4.97 -18.27
N VAL A 149 -2.20 5.38 -17.78
CA VAL A 149 -0.95 4.63 -17.96
C VAL A 149 -0.55 4.04 -16.62
N VAL A 150 -0.40 2.71 -16.58
CA VAL A 150 0.12 1.99 -15.40
C VAL A 150 1.57 1.66 -15.65
N VAL A 151 2.48 2.08 -14.77
CA VAL A 151 3.93 1.84 -14.93
C VAL A 151 4.42 0.93 -13.82
N GLY A 152 5.05 -0.19 -14.21
CA GLY A 152 5.61 -1.16 -13.28
C GLY A 152 5.05 -2.56 -13.49
N ASN A 153 5.70 -3.58 -12.93
CA ASN A 153 5.44 -4.99 -13.24
C ASN A 153 5.16 -5.85 -11.98
N GLY A 154 4.73 -5.19 -10.91
CA GLY A 154 4.47 -5.79 -9.60
C GLY A 154 2.99 -6.10 -9.35
N GLY A 155 2.66 -6.53 -8.13
CA GLY A 155 1.31 -7.01 -7.77
C GLY A 155 0.24 -5.94 -7.99
N ILE A 156 0.49 -4.71 -7.52
CA ILE A 156 -0.43 -3.58 -7.75
C ILE A 156 -0.66 -3.32 -9.24
N ALA A 157 0.38 -3.42 -10.09
CA ALA A 157 0.22 -3.21 -11.52
C ALA A 157 -0.63 -4.31 -12.16
N LEU A 158 -0.35 -5.58 -11.82
CA LEU A 158 -1.12 -6.74 -12.28
C LEU A 158 -2.59 -6.64 -11.88
N GLU A 159 -2.85 -6.33 -10.62
CA GLU A 159 -4.21 -6.18 -10.09
C GLU A 159 -4.94 -5.02 -10.75
N LEU A 160 -4.31 -3.85 -10.92
CA LEU A 160 -4.93 -2.71 -11.58
C LEU A 160 -5.25 -2.98 -13.05
N VAL A 161 -4.29 -3.52 -13.78
CA VAL A 161 -4.47 -3.85 -15.20
C VAL A 161 -5.53 -4.94 -15.35
N TYR A 162 -5.63 -5.84 -14.37
CA TYR A 162 -6.68 -6.85 -14.35
C TYR A 162 -8.06 -6.25 -14.01
N GLU A 163 -8.14 -5.37 -13.01
CA GLU A 163 -9.40 -4.96 -12.40
C GLU A 163 -10.06 -3.73 -13.02
N VAL A 164 -9.30 -2.83 -13.63
CA VAL A 164 -9.84 -1.60 -14.21
C VAL A 164 -10.73 -1.90 -15.42
N GLU A 165 -11.93 -1.32 -15.42
CA GLU A 165 -12.93 -1.38 -16.49
C GLU A 165 -13.36 0.04 -16.90
N GLY A 166 -14.02 0.18 -18.05
CA GLY A 166 -14.53 1.46 -18.54
C GLY A 166 -13.45 2.53 -18.77
N CYS A 167 -12.19 2.12 -18.91
CA CYS A 167 -11.03 2.98 -19.15
C CYS A 167 -10.02 2.22 -20.00
N GLU A 168 -9.42 2.88 -20.98
CA GLU A 168 -8.25 2.35 -21.67
C GLU A 168 -7.05 2.30 -20.72
N VAL A 169 -6.37 1.17 -20.67
CA VAL A 169 -5.17 0.97 -19.83
C VAL A 169 -3.98 0.70 -20.74
N ILE A 170 -2.96 1.55 -20.66
CA ILE A 170 -1.66 1.29 -21.29
C ILE A 170 -0.70 0.88 -20.18
N TRP A 171 -0.23 -0.36 -20.24
CA TRP A 171 0.66 -0.94 -19.25
C TRP A 171 2.11 -0.89 -19.71
N VAL A 172 2.92 -0.05 -19.06
CA VAL A 172 4.35 0.13 -19.38
C VAL A 172 5.19 -0.75 -18.48
N VAL A 173 5.96 -1.66 -19.09
CA VAL A 173 6.77 -2.66 -18.42
C VAL A 173 8.21 -2.58 -18.96
N LYS A 174 9.17 -2.43 -18.05
CA LYS A 174 10.61 -2.40 -18.40
C LYS A 174 11.16 -3.76 -18.85
N ASP A 175 10.46 -4.83 -18.50
CA ASP A 175 10.90 -6.20 -18.73
C ASP A 175 10.36 -6.77 -20.05
N LYS A 176 10.86 -7.96 -20.43
CA LYS A 176 10.41 -8.71 -21.63
C LYS A 176 9.08 -9.44 -21.46
N ALA A 177 8.67 -9.66 -20.22
CA ALA A 177 7.47 -10.41 -19.87
C ALA A 177 6.79 -9.75 -18.66
N ILE A 178 5.48 -9.97 -18.56
CA ILE A 178 4.67 -9.46 -17.45
C ILE A 178 4.84 -10.33 -16.20
N GLY A 179 4.68 -9.73 -15.02
CA GLY A 179 4.60 -10.44 -13.75
C GLY A 179 5.83 -11.24 -13.33
N ASN A 180 7.02 -10.89 -13.83
CA ASN A 180 8.28 -11.60 -13.56
C ASN A 180 8.65 -11.71 -12.07
N THR A 181 8.01 -10.93 -11.20
CA THR A 181 8.19 -11.03 -9.74
C THR A 181 7.46 -12.26 -9.16
N PHE A 182 6.46 -12.79 -9.85
CA PHE A 182 5.56 -13.83 -9.36
C PHE A 182 5.59 -15.11 -10.19
N PHE A 183 5.86 -15.01 -11.49
CA PHE A 183 5.85 -16.15 -12.40
C PHE A 183 6.88 -15.97 -13.53
N ASP A 184 7.28 -17.09 -14.16
CA ASP A 184 8.18 -17.07 -15.31
C ASP A 184 7.46 -16.62 -16.60
N ALA A 185 8.23 -16.38 -17.67
CA ALA A 185 7.70 -15.91 -18.94
C ALA A 185 6.74 -16.90 -19.62
N GLY A 186 6.91 -18.21 -19.41
CA GLY A 186 6.02 -19.23 -19.94
C GLY A 186 4.67 -19.19 -19.24
N ALA A 187 4.68 -19.12 -17.91
CA ALA A 187 3.48 -18.93 -17.09
C ALA A 187 2.76 -17.61 -17.41
N ALA A 188 3.51 -16.52 -17.62
CA ALA A 188 2.97 -15.22 -18.03
C ALA A 188 2.14 -15.31 -19.32
N GLN A 189 2.58 -16.12 -20.29
CA GLN A 189 1.92 -16.27 -21.58
C GLN A 189 0.47 -16.77 -21.46
N PHE A 190 0.17 -17.55 -20.43
CA PHE A 190 -1.20 -18.04 -20.17
C PHE A 190 -2.17 -16.93 -19.72
N LEU A 191 -1.64 -15.82 -19.19
CA LEU A 191 -2.45 -14.71 -18.66
C LEU A 191 -2.69 -13.60 -19.67
N ILE A 192 -1.88 -13.52 -20.73
CA ILE A 192 -1.99 -12.48 -21.77
C ILE A 192 -3.38 -12.45 -22.43
N PRO A 193 -4.02 -13.58 -22.78
CA PRO A 193 -5.37 -13.55 -23.35
C PRO A 193 -6.41 -12.89 -22.44
N SER A 194 -6.24 -12.97 -21.11
CA SER A 194 -7.15 -12.37 -20.14
C SER A 194 -7.12 -10.83 -20.14
N LEU A 195 -6.11 -10.21 -20.76
CA LEU A 195 -6.04 -8.74 -20.87
C LEU A 195 -7.07 -8.17 -21.85
N GLY A 196 -7.46 -8.95 -22.86
CA GLY A 196 -8.43 -8.56 -23.88
C GLY A 196 -9.76 -9.31 -23.83
N ALA A 197 -9.91 -10.27 -22.91
CA ALA A 197 -11.15 -10.99 -22.70
C ALA A 197 -12.09 -10.17 -21.78
N ASP A 198 -13.40 -10.25 -22.04
CA ASP A 198 -14.39 -9.74 -21.11
C ASP A 198 -14.25 -10.47 -19.77
N LYS A 199 -14.39 -9.73 -18.66
CA LYS A 199 -14.38 -10.39 -17.35
C LYS A 199 -15.62 -11.28 -17.28
N PRO A 200 -15.49 -12.54 -16.82
CA PRO A 200 -16.67 -13.31 -16.47
C PRO A 200 -17.50 -12.52 -15.46
N GLU A 201 -18.84 -12.57 -15.57
CA GLU A 201 -19.71 -12.03 -14.52
C GLU A 201 -19.20 -12.53 -13.18
N VAL A 202 -19.07 -11.60 -12.23
CA VAL A 202 -18.56 -11.90 -10.89
C VAL A 202 -19.51 -12.90 -10.24
N SER A 203 -19.28 -14.21 -10.44
CA SER A 203 -19.74 -15.22 -9.51
C SER A 203 -19.24 -14.77 -8.15
N ALA A 204 -20.14 -14.70 -7.16
CA ALA A 204 -19.90 -14.23 -5.78
C ALA A 204 -18.42 -14.33 -5.37
N PRO A 205 -17.85 -13.26 -4.77
CA PRO A 205 -16.41 -13.00 -4.72
C PRO A 205 -15.63 -14.30 -4.58
N CYS A 206 -14.79 -14.59 -5.58
CA CYS A 206 -13.93 -15.75 -5.61
C CYS A 206 -12.97 -15.67 -4.41
N ARG A 207 -13.44 -16.09 -3.24
CA ARG A 207 -12.61 -16.45 -2.11
C ARG A 207 -11.86 -17.67 -2.59
N ARG A 208 -10.64 -17.45 -3.08
CA ARG A 208 -9.54 -18.41 -3.22
C ARG A 208 -10.01 -19.84 -2.99
N THR A 209 -10.48 -20.51 -4.06
CA THR A 209 -11.08 -21.85 -4.09
C THR A 209 -11.33 -22.50 -2.73
N ARG A 210 -12.49 -22.14 -2.14
CA ARG A 210 -13.07 -22.77 -0.96
C ARG A 210 -13.44 -24.23 -1.27
N TYR A 211 -12.58 -25.20 -0.95
CA TYR A 211 -13.04 -26.58 -0.78
C TYR A 211 -13.70 -26.69 0.60
N THR A 212 -14.98 -26.35 0.68
CA THR A 212 -15.82 -26.66 1.84
C THR A 212 -17.09 -27.34 1.34
N THR A 213 -17.31 -28.58 1.76
CA THR A 213 -18.63 -29.21 1.77
C THR A 213 -19.46 -28.50 2.84
N GLU A 214 -20.21 -27.46 2.47
CA GLU A 214 -21.45 -27.01 3.10
C GLU A 214 -21.96 -25.74 2.38
N GLU A 215 -23.26 -25.73 2.07
CA GLU A 215 -23.92 -24.64 1.34
C GLU A 215 -24.03 -23.35 2.18
N PRO A 216 -23.86 -22.15 1.58
CA PRO A 216 -23.98 -20.90 2.31
C PRO A 216 -25.44 -20.47 2.49
N ALA A 217 -25.82 -20.16 3.72
CA ALA A 217 -27.02 -19.37 4.01
C ALA A 217 -26.88 -17.95 3.42
N SER A 218 -27.99 -17.44 2.88
CA SER A 218 -28.10 -16.20 2.13
C SER A 218 -27.93 -14.94 2.99
N GLY A 219 -27.22 -13.94 2.43
CA GLY A 219 -27.43 -12.53 2.76
C GLY A 219 -26.53 -11.90 3.83
N VAL A 220 -25.24 -11.71 3.56
CA VAL A 220 -24.47 -10.60 4.14
C VAL A 220 -23.47 -10.06 3.11
N ALA A 221 -23.84 -8.96 2.45
CA ALA A 221 -22.88 -8.10 1.77
C ALA A 221 -22.13 -7.32 2.85
N GLN A 222 -20.85 -7.65 3.08
CA GLN A 222 -20.01 -6.86 3.98
C GLN A 222 -19.44 -5.68 3.19
N THR A 223 -20.13 -4.56 3.33
CA THR A 223 -19.71 -3.24 2.89
C THR A 223 -18.49 -2.78 3.68
N PHE A 224 -17.51 -2.20 3.00
CA PHE A 224 -16.53 -1.30 3.61
C PHE A 224 -17.28 -0.05 4.10
N THR A 225 -17.91 -0.11 5.26
CA THR A 225 -18.40 1.11 5.92
C THR A 225 -17.23 1.73 6.66
N ALA A 226 -16.52 2.63 5.97
CA ALA A 226 -15.98 3.79 6.64
C ALA A 226 -17.19 4.54 7.23
N ASP A 227 -17.19 4.76 8.54
CA ASP A 227 -18.23 5.55 9.21
C ASP A 227 -18.42 6.87 8.45
N ALA A 228 -19.65 7.08 8.00
CA ALA A 228 -20.11 8.32 7.39
C ALA A 228 -20.19 9.41 8.47
N THR A 229 -19.04 9.94 8.88
CA THR A 229 -18.97 11.23 9.57
C THR A 229 -18.44 12.29 8.60
N PRO A 230 -19.12 13.44 8.45
CA PRO A 230 -18.70 14.45 7.49
C PRO A 230 -17.36 15.04 7.93
N ARG A 231 -16.28 14.73 7.19
CA ARG A 231 -14.98 15.39 7.34
C ARG A 231 -15.14 16.88 7.00
N GLY A 232 -15.04 17.74 8.01
CA GLY A 232 -14.90 19.18 7.84
C GLY A 232 -13.66 19.48 6.98
N GLN A 233 -13.83 20.43 6.05
CA GLN A 233 -12.78 20.90 5.17
C GLN A 233 -11.57 21.39 5.97
N SER A 234 -10.43 20.71 5.85
CA SER A 234 -9.13 21.28 6.18
C SER A 234 -8.05 20.68 5.27
N SER A 235 -7.34 21.59 4.60
CA SER A 235 -5.99 21.52 4.01
C SER A 235 -5.40 20.16 3.60
N SER A 236 -5.04 20.07 2.33
CA SER A 236 -4.42 18.97 1.59
C SER A 236 -2.99 18.61 2.04
N THR A 237 -2.85 17.92 3.16
CA THR A 237 -1.66 17.13 3.49
C THR A 237 -2.10 15.70 3.80
N VAL A 238 -1.95 14.81 2.83
CA VAL A 238 -2.20 13.36 3.00
C VAL A 238 -1.17 12.84 4.01
N GLY A 239 -1.63 12.51 5.22
CA GLY A 239 -0.77 11.93 6.25
C GLY A 239 -0.35 10.50 5.89
N PRO A 240 0.77 10.00 6.42
CA PRO A 240 1.24 8.65 6.13
C PRO A 240 0.26 7.59 6.66
N GLY A 241 -0.33 6.80 5.76
CA GLY A 241 -1.22 5.69 6.07
C GLY A 241 -0.52 4.32 6.10
N SER A 242 -1.20 3.34 6.70
CA SER A 242 -0.79 1.93 6.67
C SER A 242 -1.18 1.27 5.34
N ALA A 243 -0.41 0.26 4.92
CA ALA A 243 -0.70 -0.54 3.72
C ALA A 243 -2.15 -1.03 3.67
N LEU A 244 -2.75 -1.07 2.46
CA LEU A 244 -4.09 -1.60 2.24
C LEU A 244 -4.23 -3.06 2.69
N GLY A 245 -3.24 -3.89 2.38
CA GLY A 245 -3.30 -5.34 2.60
C GLY A 245 -3.68 -6.12 1.33
N PRO A 246 -3.89 -7.43 1.43
CA PRO A 246 -4.48 -8.23 0.35
C PRO A 246 -5.86 -7.72 -0.05
N ASP A 247 -6.27 -8.07 -1.27
CA ASP A 247 -7.64 -7.89 -1.73
C ASP A 247 -8.14 -6.44 -1.64
N TRP A 248 -7.22 -5.47 -1.69
CA TRP A 248 -7.52 -4.05 -1.48
C TRP A 248 -8.51 -3.46 -2.48
N HIS A 249 -8.63 -4.09 -3.65
CA HIS A 249 -9.59 -3.73 -4.69
C HIS A 249 -11.03 -4.12 -4.32
N GLN A 250 -11.23 -5.04 -3.37
CA GLN A 250 -12.57 -5.40 -2.92
C GLN A 250 -13.26 -4.17 -2.31
N GLY A 251 -14.47 -3.87 -2.79
CA GLY A 251 -15.23 -2.69 -2.35
C GLY A 251 -14.82 -1.36 -2.99
N VAL A 252 -13.77 -1.33 -3.81
CA VAL A 252 -13.38 -0.16 -4.61
C VAL A 252 -13.97 -0.29 -6.01
N ILE A 253 -14.73 0.69 -6.46
CA ILE A 253 -15.30 0.67 -7.82
C ILE A 253 -14.22 1.11 -8.81
N LEU A 254 -13.63 0.16 -9.53
CA LEU A 254 -12.56 0.41 -10.48
C LEU A 254 -13.07 0.60 -11.91
N HIS A 255 -14.01 1.54 -12.09
CA HIS A 255 -14.65 1.82 -13.37
C HIS A 255 -14.35 3.25 -13.84
N GLY A 256 -13.96 3.39 -15.11
CA GLY A 256 -13.69 4.66 -15.76
C GLY A 256 -14.92 5.33 -16.37
N ALA A 257 -14.67 6.35 -17.20
CA ALA A 257 -15.72 7.17 -17.81
C ALA A 257 -16.25 6.62 -19.15
N GLU A 258 -15.62 5.62 -19.74
CA GLU A 258 -16.01 5.07 -21.04
C GLU A 258 -16.91 3.84 -20.90
N GLN A 259 -17.87 3.72 -21.82
CA GLN A 259 -18.67 2.51 -22.03
C GLN A 259 -18.00 1.64 -23.10
N VAL A 260 -16.73 1.31 -22.90
CA VAL A 260 -15.96 0.47 -23.82
C VAL A 260 -15.71 -0.92 -23.22
N SER A 261 -15.71 -1.93 -24.08
CA SER A 261 -15.11 -3.23 -23.77
C SER A 261 -13.66 -3.04 -23.34
N ARG A 262 -13.20 -3.91 -22.45
CA ARG A 262 -11.86 -3.90 -21.85
C ARG A 262 -10.77 -3.67 -22.90
N ARG A 263 -10.00 -2.58 -22.76
CA ARG A 263 -8.90 -2.23 -23.66
C ARG A 263 -7.60 -2.06 -22.89
N VAL A 264 -6.83 -3.13 -22.82
CA VAL A 264 -5.48 -3.14 -22.24
C VAL A 264 -4.46 -3.32 -23.36
N SER A 265 -3.48 -2.42 -23.43
CA SER A 265 -2.29 -2.59 -24.26
C SER A 265 -1.04 -2.62 -23.38
N VAL A 266 0.01 -3.33 -23.83
CA VAL A 266 1.25 -3.47 -23.07
C VAL A 266 2.42 -2.96 -23.90
N GLU A 267 3.19 -2.05 -23.32
CA GLU A 267 4.44 -1.52 -23.86
C GLU A 267 5.61 -2.16 -23.11
N TYR A 268 6.25 -3.14 -23.75
CA TYR A 268 7.35 -3.89 -23.17
C TYR A 268 8.69 -3.19 -23.37
N GLN A 269 9.69 -3.59 -22.56
CA GLN A 269 11.09 -3.18 -22.68
C GLN A 269 11.29 -1.67 -22.76
N CYS A 270 10.47 -0.91 -22.05
CA CYS A 270 10.58 0.55 -22.01
C CYS A 270 10.38 1.09 -20.60
N GLU A 271 11.00 2.25 -20.36
CA GLU A 271 10.89 3.00 -19.12
C GLU A 271 10.34 4.39 -19.42
N VAL A 272 9.81 5.05 -18.39
CA VAL A 272 9.41 6.45 -18.50
C VAL A 272 10.67 7.33 -18.53
N LYS A 273 10.87 8.05 -19.63
CA LYS A 273 11.96 9.00 -19.79
C LYS A 273 11.59 10.36 -19.21
N GLN A 274 10.39 10.84 -19.51
CA GLN A 274 9.86 12.10 -18.98
C GLN A 274 8.34 12.14 -19.01
N ILE A 275 7.77 12.97 -18.13
CA ILE A 275 6.33 13.25 -18.01
C ILE A 275 6.16 14.77 -18.15
N PHE A 276 5.26 15.20 -19.02
CA PHE A 276 5.03 16.62 -19.35
C PHE A 276 3.55 16.88 -19.63
N THR A 277 3.12 18.13 -19.55
CA THR A 277 1.72 18.51 -19.76
C THR A 277 1.47 19.04 -21.18
N SER A 278 0.21 19.20 -21.57
CA SER A 278 -0.14 19.78 -22.88
C SER A 278 0.28 21.25 -23.05
N GLU A 279 0.55 21.95 -21.94
CA GLU A 279 1.02 23.33 -21.93
C GLU A 279 2.52 23.44 -22.27
N ASP A 280 3.26 22.33 -22.17
CA ASP A 280 4.67 22.24 -22.54
C ASP A 280 4.82 22.19 -24.08
N GLN A 281 4.72 23.37 -24.71
CA GLN A 281 4.60 23.55 -26.18
C GLN A 281 5.75 22.96 -27.02
N THR A 282 6.89 22.63 -26.40
CA THR A 282 8.11 22.18 -27.08
C THR A 282 8.08 20.73 -27.56
N LEU A 283 7.14 19.92 -27.08
CA LEU A 283 7.08 18.48 -27.32
C LEU A 283 5.66 18.04 -27.70
N LYS A 284 5.09 18.64 -28.75
CA LYS A 284 3.77 18.20 -29.25
C LYS A 284 3.87 16.79 -29.83
N PRO A 285 3.16 15.79 -29.29
CA PRO A 285 3.15 14.46 -29.90
C PRO A 285 2.27 14.43 -31.14
N GLU A 286 2.61 13.56 -32.08
CA GLU A 286 1.81 13.23 -33.28
C GLU A 286 0.52 12.44 -32.93
N SER A 287 0.27 12.16 -31.66
CA SER A 287 -0.85 11.33 -31.22
C SER A 287 -2.20 12.02 -31.41
N VAL A 288 -3.16 11.28 -31.95
CA VAL A 288 -4.57 11.69 -32.11
C VAL A 288 -5.22 11.85 -30.72
N GLY A 289 -5.29 13.07 -30.20
CA GLY A 289 -6.04 13.39 -28.98
C GLY A 289 -5.36 14.43 -28.07
N SER A 290 -6.18 15.29 -27.47
CA SER A 290 -5.75 16.25 -26.44
C SER A 290 -5.87 15.61 -25.06
N TRP A 291 -4.73 15.39 -24.40
CA TRP A 291 -4.64 14.80 -23.07
C TRP A 291 -4.03 15.79 -22.07
N PRO A 292 -4.40 15.74 -20.79
CA PRO A 292 -3.82 16.64 -19.78
C PRO A 292 -2.34 16.35 -19.52
N VAL A 293 -1.92 15.08 -19.62
CA VAL A 293 -0.53 14.65 -19.42
C VAL A 293 -0.08 13.71 -20.53
N TYR A 294 1.21 13.82 -20.86
CA TYR A 294 1.91 12.98 -21.81
C TYR A 294 3.16 12.37 -21.17
N ILE A 295 3.50 11.17 -21.62
CA ILE A 295 4.62 10.38 -21.13
C ILE A 295 5.47 9.99 -22.33
N GLN A 296 6.74 10.40 -22.33
CA GLN A 296 7.71 9.89 -23.29
C GLN A 296 8.40 8.66 -22.71
N LEU A 297 8.44 7.60 -23.52
CA LEU A 297 9.10 6.35 -23.20
C LEU A 297 10.51 6.30 -23.80
N THR A 298 11.35 5.40 -23.27
CA THR A 298 12.71 5.16 -23.80
C THR A 298 12.75 4.54 -25.20
N ASN A 299 11.62 4.05 -25.70
CA ASN A 299 11.46 3.55 -27.08
C ASN A 299 10.92 4.62 -28.04
N ASP A 300 11.05 5.90 -27.66
CA ASP A 300 10.65 7.09 -28.40
C ASP A 300 9.13 7.26 -28.65
N LYS A 301 8.30 6.33 -28.16
CA LYS A 301 6.85 6.51 -28.15
C LYS A 301 6.45 7.57 -27.14
N THR A 302 5.41 8.34 -27.48
CA THR A 302 4.76 9.27 -26.58
C THR A 302 3.30 8.89 -26.39
N LEU A 303 2.87 8.76 -25.14
CA LEU A 303 1.53 8.33 -24.75
C LEU A 303 0.83 9.48 -24.03
N GLY A 304 -0.35 9.88 -24.50
CA GLY A 304 -1.22 10.80 -23.76
C GLY A 304 -2.24 10.03 -22.92
N CYS A 305 -2.50 10.49 -21.70
CA CYS A 305 -3.48 9.91 -20.77
C CYS A 305 -4.04 10.95 -19.78
N ASP A 306 -5.04 10.56 -18.98
CA ASP A 306 -5.61 11.42 -17.93
C ASP A 306 -4.69 11.54 -16.71
N PHE A 307 -4.07 10.43 -16.31
CA PHE A 307 -3.06 10.38 -15.25
C PHE A 307 -2.23 9.07 -15.34
N VAL A 308 -1.15 9.03 -14.55
CA VAL A 308 -0.18 7.93 -14.48
C VAL A 308 -0.27 7.25 -13.12
N VAL A 309 -0.35 5.92 -13.10
CA VAL A 309 -0.22 5.13 -11.88
C VAL A 309 1.20 4.59 -11.77
N SER A 310 1.94 5.05 -10.76
CA SER A 310 3.30 4.65 -10.46
C SER A 310 3.31 3.39 -9.58
N ALA A 311 3.29 2.22 -10.21
CA ALA A 311 3.35 0.90 -9.55
C ALA A 311 4.77 0.28 -9.60
N THR A 312 5.79 1.13 -9.44
CA THR A 312 7.23 0.82 -9.58
C THR A 312 7.91 0.33 -8.30
N GLY A 313 7.12 -0.21 -7.37
CA GLY A 313 7.59 -0.72 -6.08
C GLY A 313 7.55 0.33 -4.96
N VAL A 314 8.29 0.07 -3.89
CA VAL A 314 8.24 0.85 -2.65
C VAL A 314 9.63 1.22 -2.13
N VAL A 315 9.71 2.30 -1.38
CA VAL A 315 10.88 2.72 -0.60
C VAL A 315 10.60 2.44 0.88
N PRO A 316 11.41 1.61 1.56
CA PRO A 316 11.26 1.36 3.00
C PRO A 316 11.35 2.65 3.81
N ASN A 317 10.52 2.81 4.83
CA ASN A 317 10.53 3.99 5.70
C ASN A 317 11.61 3.84 6.78
N THR A 318 12.86 3.97 6.38
CA THR A 318 14.04 3.69 7.23
C THR A 318 14.76 4.94 7.70
N GLU A 319 14.50 6.07 7.06
CA GLU A 319 15.22 7.32 7.26
C GLU A 319 15.29 7.76 8.73
N PRO A 320 14.19 7.71 9.52
CA PRO A 320 14.22 8.11 10.94
C PRO A 320 15.15 7.26 11.82
N PHE A 321 15.53 6.06 11.37
CA PHE A 321 16.24 5.09 12.21
C PHE A 321 17.73 4.95 11.88
N LEU A 322 18.15 5.42 10.71
CA LEU A 322 19.52 5.22 10.22
C LEU A 322 20.48 6.34 10.63
N HIS A 323 20.00 7.58 10.73
CA HIS A 323 20.89 8.72 11.01
C HIS A 323 21.50 8.62 12.41
N GLY A 324 22.83 8.65 12.50
CA GLY A 324 23.55 8.62 13.78
C GLY A 324 23.56 7.25 14.49
N ASN A 325 22.94 6.21 13.92
CA ASN A 325 22.88 4.89 14.53
C ASN A 325 23.65 3.85 13.71
N SER A 326 24.37 2.96 14.39
CA SER A 326 25.03 1.80 13.77
C SER A 326 24.05 0.62 13.62
N VAL A 327 22.95 0.83 12.90
CA VAL A 327 21.96 -0.24 12.64
C VAL A 327 22.45 -1.08 11.46
N ARG A 328 22.67 -2.40 11.66
CA ARG A 328 22.93 -3.32 10.54
C ARG A 328 21.69 -3.36 9.64
N SER A 329 21.92 -3.37 8.33
CA SER A 329 20.91 -3.32 7.25
C SER A 329 19.63 -4.12 7.54
N PRO A 330 18.45 -3.68 7.03
CA PRO A 330 17.17 -4.35 7.27
C PRO A 330 17.25 -5.86 7.04
N ILE A 331 16.69 -6.67 7.95
CA ILE A 331 16.43 -8.06 7.64
C ILE A 331 15.22 -8.08 6.71
N ARG A 332 15.47 -8.38 5.44
CA ARG A 332 14.41 -8.66 4.46
C ARG A 332 13.74 -9.97 4.87
N MET A 333 12.56 -9.87 5.46
CA MET A 333 11.72 -11.04 5.77
C MET A 333 10.68 -11.18 4.65
N GLN A 334 10.78 -12.26 3.89
CA GLN A 334 9.82 -12.61 2.85
C GLN A 334 9.03 -13.83 3.33
N SER A 335 7.73 -13.65 3.59
CA SER A 335 6.79 -14.74 3.87
C SER A 335 5.72 -14.70 2.80
N GLY A 336 5.75 -15.67 1.87
CA GLY A 336 4.91 -15.66 0.67
C GLY A 336 5.17 -14.45 -0.24
N ASN A 337 4.09 -13.91 -0.83
CA ASN A 337 4.12 -12.73 -1.72
C ASN A 337 4.31 -11.40 -0.97
N TYR A 338 4.50 -11.42 0.36
CA TYR A 338 4.60 -10.21 1.17
C TYR A 338 6.04 -9.91 1.55
N LEU A 339 6.43 -8.65 1.34
CA LEU A 339 7.74 -8.13 1.71
C LEU A 339 7.63 -7.35 3.02
N TRP A 340 8.30 -7.84 4.06
CA TRP A 340 8.39 -7.19 5.35
C TRP A 340 9.85 -6.78 5.62
N PHE A 341 10.02 -5.63 6.28
CA PHE A 341 11.31 -5.19 6.78
C PHE A 341 11.24 -5.19 8.30
N LEU A 342 12.01 -6.07 8.93
CA LEU A 342 12.17 -6.10 10.38
C LEU A 342 13.59 -5.65 10.73
N PHE A 343 13.70 -4.65 11.60
CA PHE A 343 15.00 -4.24 12.13
C PHE A 343 15.16 -4.81 13.53
N ARG A 344 16.23 -5.59 13.73
CA ARG A 344 16.72 -5.94 15.05
C ARG A 344 17.81 -4.93 15.40
N VAL A 345 17.50 -4.00 16.29
CA VAL A 345 18.52 -3.15 16.92
C VAL A 345 19.22 -4.03 17.97
N VAL A 346 20.52 -4.26 17.79
CA VAL A 346 21.35 -5.09 18.68
C VAL A 346 21.82 -4.26 19.86
#